data_AF-A0AAJ6YDU3-F1
#
_entry.id   AF-A0AAJ6YDU3-F1
#
_cell.length_a   1.000
_cell.length_b   1.000
_cell.length_c   1.000
_cell.angle_alpha   90.00
_cell.angle_beta   90.00
_cell.angle_gamma   90.00
#
_symmetry.space_group_name_H-M   'P 1'
#
loop_
_entity.id
_entity.type
_entity.pdbx_description
1 polymer ?
#
loop_
_entity_poly.entity_id
_entity_poly.type
_entity_poly.pdbx_seq_one_letter_code
_entity_poly.pdbx_strand_id
1 'polypeptide(L)'
;MELTELIESSIDFPCLSGILGCLMLSVIYVGSLYVWRSPLDRDHPSVIKRRFFSVFVMTLFSPLSLYFGINEKFYEGATLWELLGIRWPGIIQAIIIPLCLTMVLFLGPLYMQGLNGLWRLYVEPTYWLGSAKTLVWWRNQIIAPLSEEWTFRACMLPLLLQCFAPSTAIFICPLFFGVAHFHHLVENTRRGMDFKTALLKSCFQFAYTTVFGAYAAFLFAKTGHFAAPFTAHSFCNHMGFPDLSEVVAYEDSLERAKLLLLFVIGLAAWCFLLTPMTNPSWFNNTLFWQKHITA
;
A
#
# COMPACT_ATOMS: atom_id res chain seq x y z
N MET A 1 5.05 -37.19 29.93
CA MET A 1 5.51 -37.32 28.54
C MET A 1 4.52 -36.68 27.58
N GLU A 2 3.21 -36.71 27.85
CA GLU A 2 2.19 -36.03 27.00
C GLU A 2 1.93 -34.54 27.32
N LEU A 3 2.36 -34.01 28.47
CA LEU A 3 2.11 -32.58 28.80
C LEU A 3 3.18 -31.63 28.23
N THR A 4 4.34 -32.16 27.84
CA THR A 4 5.42 -31.39 27.20
C THR A 4 5.20 -31.26 25.68
N GLU A 5 4.58 -32.26 25.06
CA GLU A 5 4.18 -32.22 23.63
C GLU A 5 2.97 -31.30 23.37
N LEU A 6 2.12 -31.05 24.38
CA LEU A 6 0.98 -30.11 24.26
C LEU A 6 1.37 -28.63 24.41
N ILE A 7 2.58 -28.35 24.92
CA ILE A 7 3.13 -26.98 25.01
C ILE A 7 4.03 -26.65 23.82
N GLU A 8 4.49 -27.67 23.07
CA GLU A 8 5.06 -27.54 21.73
C GLU A 8 3.98 -27.35 20.65
N SER A 9 3.03 -26.43 20.87
CA SER A 9 2.39 -25.77 19.72
C SER A 9 3.41 -24.79 19.14
N SER A 10 4.40 -25.38 18.47
CA SER A 10 5.57 -24.75 17.91
C SER A 10 5.13 -23.63 16.98
N ILE A 11 5.31 -22.38 17.43
CA ILE A 11 5.50 -21.31 16.46
C ILE A 11 6.73 -21.75 15.67
N ASP A 12 6.55 -22.19 14.43
CA ASP A 12 7.64 -22.55 13.54
C ASP A 12 8.70 -21.46 13.61
N PHE A 13 9.91 -21.80 14.05
CA PHE A 13 11.00 -20.84 14.28
C PHE A 13 11.24 -19.91 13.07
N PRO A 14 11.16 -20.38 11.80
CA PRO A 14 11.18 -19.51 10.62
C PRO A 14 10.05 -18.48 10.58
N CYS A 15 8.87 -18.83 11.07
CA CYS A 15 7.71 -17.95 11.09
C CYS A 15 7.74 -16.92 12.20
N LEU A 16 8.20 -17.30 13.39
CA LEU A 16 8.49 -16.32 14.43
C LEU A 16 9.52 -15.30 13.95
N SER A 17 10.61 -15.79 13.33
CA SER A 17 11.67 -14.94 12.75
C SER A 17 11.11 -13.98 11.69
N GLY A 18 10.29 -14.47 10.76
CA GLY A 18 9.66 -13.65 9.72
C GLY A 18 8.75 -12.55 10.30
N ILE A 19 7.90 -12.89 11.27
CA ILE A 19 7.01 -11.93 11.94
C ILE A 19 7.81 -10.86 12.70
N LEU A 20 8.85 -11.27 13.45
CA LEU A 20 9.74 -10.36 14.16
C LEU A 20 10.52 -9.46 13.20
N GLY A 21 10.97 -9.99 12.06
CA GLY A 21 11.58 -9.24 10.98
C GLY A 21 10.65 -8.16 10.41
N CYS A 22 9.39 -8.50 10.12
CA CYS A 22 8.36 -7.54 9.70
C CYS A 22 8.13 -6.44 10.74
N LEU A 23 8.02 -6.81 12.03
CA LEU A 23 7.87 -5.84 13.11
C LEU A 23 9.06 -4.88 13.19
N MET A 24 10.28 -5.42 13.19
CA MET A 24 11.51 -4.66 13.28
C MET A 24 11.65 -3.70 12.08
N LEU A 25 11.42 -4.21 10.87
CA LEU A 25 11.51 -3.41 9.65
C LEU A 25 10.47 -2.28 9.63
N SER A 26 9.25 -2.51 10.14
CA SER A 26 8.24 -1.45 10.29
C SER A 26 8.71 -0.34 11.23
N VAL A 27 9.20 -0.71 12.42
CA VAL A 27 9.69 0.25 13.42
C VAL A 27 10.85 1.07 12.87
N ILE A 28 11.81 0.43 12.21
CA ILE A 28 12.98 1.10 11.63
C ILE A 28 12.55 2.02 10.48
N TYR A 29 11.67 1.57 9.58
CA TYR A 29 11.17 2.39 8.48
C TYR A 29 10.48 3.66 9.00
N VAL A 30 9.54 3.52 9.94
CA VAL A 30 8.83 4.66 10.54
C VAL A 30 9.79 5.57 11.29
N GLY A 31 10.71 4.99 12.08
CA GLY A 31 11.76 5.73 12.79
C GLY A 31 12.65 6.55 11.85
N SER A 32 12.97 6.02 10.67
CA SER A 32 13.82 6.68 9.66
C SER A 32 13.25 8.04 9.21
N LEU A 33 11.93 8.20 9.20
CA LEU A 33 11.23 9.44 8.82
C LEU A 33 11.41 10.57 9.85
N TYR A 34 11.81 10.22 11.07
CA TYR A 34 11.94 11.11 12.23
C TYR A 34 13.38 11.31 12.72
N VAL A 35 14.36 10.65 12.09
CA VAL A 35 15.80 10.83 12.39
C VAL A 35 16.19 12.31 12.27
N TRP A 36 15.62 13.01 11.29
CA TRP A 36 15.88 14.43 11.05
C TRP A 36 14.87 15.32 11.76
N ARG A 37 15.09 15.61 13.05
CA ARG A 37 14.26 16.58 13.78
C ARG A 37 14.28 17.95 13.09
N SER A 38 13.11 18.55 12.94
CA SER A 38 12.94 19.85 12.30
C SER A 38 11.70 20.56 12.86
N PRO A 39 11.77 21.87 13.16
CA PRO A 39 10.59 22.66 13.51
C PRO A 39 9.76 23.05 12.28
N LEU A 40 10.31 22.87 11.06
CA LEU A 40 9.66 23.22 9.81
C LEU A 40 8.55 22.22 9.45
N ASP A 41 7.57 22.71 8.69
CA ASP A 41 6.49 21.87 8.18
C ASP A 41 7.02 20.71 7.31
N ARG A 42 6.27 19.60 7.28
CA ARG A 42 6.61 18.39 6.53
C ARG A 42 6.73 18.61 5.02
N ASP A 43 6.05 19.63 4.49
CA ASP A 43 6.06 19.99 3.07
C ASP A 43 7.22 20.95 2.73
N HIS A 44 8.01 21.39 3.73
CA HIS A 44 9.18 22.22 3.50
C HIS A 44 10.25 21.45 2.69
N PRO A 45 10.85 22.04 1.62
CA PRO A 45 11.80 21.36 0.74
C PRO A 45 12.97 20.66 1.43
N SER A 46 13.53 21.27 2.49
CA SER A 46 14.63 20.67 3.25
C SER A 46 14.21 19.42 4.02
N VAL A 47 12.98 19.39 4.55
CA VAL A 47 12.42 18.23 5.26
C VAL A 47 12.17 17.10 4.27
N ILE A 48 11.60 17.42 3.09
CA ILE A 48 11.38 16.43 2.03
C ILE A 48 12.70 15.80 1.58
N LYS A 49 13.73 16.60 1.27
CA LYS A 49 15.04 16.07 0.83
C LYS A 49 15.69 15.14 1.85
N ARG A 50 15.63 15.50 3.14
CA ARG A 50 16.17 14.65 4.22
C ARG A 50 15.39 13.34 4.36
N ARG A 51 14.06 13.38 4.26
CA ARG A 51 13.22 12.19 4.26
C ARG A 51 13.46 11.32 3.03
N PHE A 52 13.68 11.91 1.86
CA PHE A 52 14.07 11.18 0.64
C PHE A 52 15.35 10.38 0.86
N PHE A 53 16.35 10.98 1.51
CA PHE A 53 17.57 10.27 1.85
C PHE A 53 17.31 9.12 2.85
N SER A 54 16.53 9.35 3.91
CA SER A 54 16.15 8.29 4.85
C SER A 54 15.47 7.11 4.15
N VAL A 55 14.45 7.38 3.32
CA VAL A 55 13.71 6.29 2.65
C VAL A 55 14.56 5.60 1.58
N PHE A 56 15.47 6.32 0.91
CA PHE A 56 16.44 5.70 0.00
C PHE A 56 17.32 4.68 0.73
N VAL A 57 17.86 5.06 1.90
CA VAL A 57 18.62 4.14 2.75
C VAL A 57 17.76 2.94 3.14
N MET A 58 16.51 3.16 3.56
CA MET A 58 15.59 2.06 3.88
C MET A 58 15.32 1.12 2.70
N THR A 59 15.16 1.65 1.48
CA THR A 59 14.96 0.83 0.27
C THR A 59 16.14 -0.10 0.00
N LEU A 60 17.37 0.30 0.34
CA LEU A 60 18.57 -0.54 0.20
C LEU A 60 18.64 -1.64 1.27
N PHE A 61 18.23 -1.34 2.51
CA PHE A 61 18.33 -2.28 3.64
C PHE A 61 17.11 -3.19 3.80
N SER A 62 15.92 -2.78 3.38
CA SER A 62 14.69 -3.57 3.58
C SER A 62 14.73 -4.98 2.97
N PRO A 63 15.37 -5.24 1.81
CA PRO A 63 15.46 -6.59 1.25
C PRO A 63 16.27 -7.56 2.12
N LEU A 64 17.13 -7.06 3.03
CA LEU A 64 17.89 -7.93 3.93
C LEU A 64 16.96 -8.71 4.88
N SER A 65 15.86 -8.10 5.32
CA SER A 65 14.87 -8.80 6.16
C SER A 65 14.28 -9.99 5.42
N LEU A 66 14.00 -9.84 4.12
CA LEU A 66 13.53 -10.94 3.28
C LEU A 66 14.64 -11.98 3.11
N TYR A 67 15.83 -11.55 2.71
CA TYR A 67 16.98 -12.43 2.46
C TYR A 67 17.31 -13.34 3.65
N PHE A 68 17.32 -12.81 4.88
CA PHE A 68 17.62 -13.59 6.09
C PHE A 68 16.42 -14.34 6.66
N GLY A 69 15.19 -13.93 6.35
CA GLY A 69 13.97 -14.51 6.91
C GLY A 69 13.28 -15.55 6.03
N ILE A 70 13.69 -15.67 4.75
CA ILE A 70 13.04 -16.56 3.79
C ILE A 70 13.39 -18.02 4.05
N ASN A 71 12.40 -18.91 3.93
CA ASN A 71 12.60 -20.34 3.92
C ASN A 71 12.80 -20.82 2.48
N GLU A 72 14.04 -21.14 2.11
CA GLU A 72 14.42 -21.59 0.76
C GLU A 72 13.64 -22.83 0.31
N LYS A 73 13.27 -23.73 1.24
CA LYS A 73 12.47 -24.92 0.90
C LYS A 73 11.06 -24.55 0.45
N PHE A 74 10.48 -23.51 1.05
CA PHE A 74 9.14 -23.05 0.68
C PHE A 74 9.16 -22.36 -0.70
N TYR A 75 10.20 -21.56 -0.96
CA TYR A 75 10.39 -20.84 -2.23
C TYR A 75 11.41 -21.50 -3.15
N GLU A 76 11.40 -22.84 -3.21
CA GLU A 76 12.36 -23.58 -4.02
C GLU A 76 12.35 -23.11 -5.48
N GLY A 77 13.54 -22.83 -6.01
CA GLY A 77 13.77 -22.36 -7.38
C GLY A 77 13.50 -20.87 -7.64
N ALA A 78 12.96 -20.12 -6.67
CA ALA A 78 12.72 -18.68 -6.83
C ALA A 78 13.95 -17.86 -6.41
N THR A 79 14.30 -16.88 -7.23
CA THR A 79 15.36 -15.91 -6.90
C THR A 79 14.83 -14.82 -5.95
N LEU A 80 15.73 -14.16 -5.21
CA LEU A 80 15.36 -13.03 -4.35
C LEU A 80 14.65 -11.91 -5.14
N TRP A 81 15.08 -11.64 -6.38
CA TRP A 81 14.45 -10.64 -7.25
C TRP A 81 13.01 -10.97 -7.60
N GLU A 82 12.74 -12.25 -7.88
CA GLU A 82 11.38 -12.72 -8.13
C GLU A 82 10.50 -12.63 -6.87
N LEU A 83 11.06 -12.92 -5.69
CA LEU A 83 10.35 -12.77 -4.42
C LEU A 83 10.07 -11.31 -4.07
N LEU A 84 10.95 -10.38 -4.46
CA LEU A 84 10.71 -8.94 -4.38
C LEU A 84 9.70 -8.45 -5.45
N GLY A 85 9.24 -9.33 -6.35
CA GLY A 85 8.32 -9.00 -7.43
C GLY A 85 8.96 -8.23 -8.58
N ILE A 86 10.28 -8.29 -8.73
CA ILE A 86 11.03 -7.78 -9.89
C ILE A 86 11.17 -8.91 -10.91
N ARG A 87 10.29 -8.90 -11.91
CA ARG A 87 10.21 -9.94 -12.94
C ARG A 87 9.71 -9.35 -14.25
N TRP A 88 10.18 -9.90 -15.37
CA TRP A 88 9.78 -9.47 -16.72
C TRP A 88 8.46 -10.08 -17.21
N PRO A 89 8.23 -11.41 -17.09
CA PRO A 89 7.01 -12.00 -17.61
C PRO A 89 5.79 -11.46 -16.85
N GLY A 90 4.81 -10.91 -17.56
CA GLY A 90 3.58 -10.37 -16.96
C GLY A 90 3.65 -8.93 -16.46
N ILE A 91 4.80 -8.23 -16.61
CA ILE A 91 4.98 -6.88 -16.04
C ILE A 91 4.02 -5.83 -16.63
N ILE A 92 3.75 -5.90 -17.94
CA ILE A 92 2.84 -4.95 -18.62
C ILE A 92 1.42 -5.12 -18.06
N GLN A 93 0.97 -6.36 -17.94
CA GLN A 93 -0.31 -6.71 -17.35
C GLN A 93 -0.38 -6.24 -15.90
N ALA A 94 0.69 -6.44 -15.12
CA ALA A 94 0.77 -6.03 -13.72
C ALA A 94 0.73 -4.51 -13.53
N ILE A 95 1.16 -3.73 -14.53
CA ILE A 95 1.04 -2.27 -14.51
C ILE A 95 -0.39 -1.84 -14.88
N ILE A 96 -0.92 -2.37 -15.99
CA ILE A 96 -2.16 -1.87 -16.61
C ILE A 96 -3.39 -2.38 -15.88
N ILE A 97 -3.51 -3.69 -15.64
CA ILE A 97 -4.75 -4.30 -15.17
C ILE A 97 -5.10 -3.87 -13.73
N PRO A 98 -4.16 -3.91 -12.75
CA PRO A 98 -4.40 -3.38 -11.41
C PRO A 98 -4.71 -1.88 -11.39
N LEU A 99 -4.08 -1.09 -12.26
CA LEU A 99 -4.38 0.34 -12.40
C LEU A 99 -5.82 0.53 -12.90
N CYS A 100 -6.23 -0.15 -13.98
CA CYS A 100 -7.60 -0.09 -14.48
C CYS A 100 -8.61 -0.55 -13.42
N LEU A 101 -8.32 -1.62 -12.69
CA LEU A 101 -9.16 -2.08 -11.59
C LEU A 101 -9.27 -1.01 -10.49
N THR A 102 -8.17 -0.34 -10.14
CA THR A 102 -8.18 0.77 -9.18
C THR A 102 -8.99 1.96 -9.72
N MET A 103 -8.91 2.27 -11.01
CA MET A 103 -9.74 3.31 -11.63
C MET A 103 -11.23 2.97 -11.60
N VAL A 104 -11.61 1.69 -11.72
CA VAL A 104 -13.01 1.24 -11.54
C VAL A 104 -13.50 1.53 -10.12
N LEU A 105 -12.68 1.25 -9.09
CA LEU A 105 -13.01 1.62 -7.71
C LEU A 105 -13.22 3.13 -7.56
N PHE A 106 -12.43 3.93 -8.29
CA PHE A 106 -12.47 5.39 -8.29
C PHE A 106 -13.43 6.00 -9.33
N LEU A 107 -14.41 5.24 -9.85
CA LEU A 107 -15.32 5.74 -10.88
C LEU A 107 -16.09 7.01 -10.45
N GLY A 108 -16.61 7.05 -9.22
CA GLY A 108 -17.25 8.25 -8.65
C GLY A 108 -16.32 9.46 -8.58
N PRO A 109 -15.15 9.36 -7.91
CA PRO A 109 -14.16 10.44 -7.87
C PRO A 109 -13.67 10.90 -9.25
N LEU A 110 -13.45 9.99 -10.20
CA LEU A 110 -13.03 10.33 -11.56
C LEU A 110 -14.10 11.15 -12.28
N TYR A 111 -15.37 10.77 -12.13
CA TYR A 111 -16.49 11.54 -12.68
C TYR A 111 -16.57 12.94 -12.05
N MET A 112 -16.42 13.03 -10.72
CA MET A 112 -16.39 14.30 -9.99
C MET A 112 -15.27 15.23 -10.49
N GLN A 113 -14.05 14.70 -10.71
CA GLN A 113 -12.95 15.47 -11.30
C GLN A 113 -13.29 15.98 -12.70
N GLY A 114 -14.02 15.20 -13.50
CA GLY A 114 -14.52 15.60 -14.81
C GLY A 114 -15.50 16.77 -14.72
N LEU A 115 -16.47 16.70 -13.81
CA LEU A 115 -17.44 17.77 -13.55
C LEU A 115 -16.77 19.06 -13.09
N ASN A 116 -15.76 18.96 -12.23
CA ASN A 116 -14.97 20.10 -11.74
C ASN A 116 -14.00 20.67 -12.79
N GLY A 117 -13.96 20.08 -14.00
CA GLY A 117 -13.10 20.53 -15.09
C GLY A 117 -11.62 20.16 -14.95
N LEU A 118 -11.23 19.36 -13.94
CA LEU A 118 -9.84 18.95 -13.72
C LEU A 118 -9.25 18.16 -14.89
N TRP A 119 -10.10 17.44 -15.64
CA TRP A 119 -9.65 16.73 -16.84
C TRP A 119 -9.06 17.67 -17.90
N ARG A 120 -9.54 18.93 -17.98
CA ARG A 120 -8.96 19.92 -18.90
C ARG A 120 -7.52 20.25 -18.53
N LEU A 121 -7.22 20.37 -17.23
CA LEU A 121 -5.86 20.59 -16.74
C LEU A 121 -4.95 19.40 -17.05
N TYR A 122 -5.46 18.17 -16.98
CA TYR A 122 -4.66 16.96 -17.25
C TYR A 122 -4.29 16.80 -18.73
N VAL A 123 -5.03 17.43 -19.65
CA VAL A 123 -4.67 17.47 -21.07
C VAL A 123 -3.54 18.48 -21.33
N GLU A 124 -3.33 19.45 -20.45
CA GLU A 124 -2.31 20.49 -20.61
C GLU A 124 -0.91 20.00 -20.18
N PRO A 125 0.09 19.95 -21.09
CA PRO A 125 1.44 19.49 -20.74
C PRO A 125 2.14 20.38 -19.70
N THR A 126 1.81 21.68 -19.67
CA THR A 126 2.35 22.66 -18.72
C THR A 126 2.01 22.32 -17.28
N TYR A 127 0.82 21.76 -17.02
CA TYR A 127 0.41 21.31 -15.70
C TYR A 127 1.35 20.22 -15.16
N TRP A 128 1.66 19.21 -15.98
CA TRP A 128 2.54 18.11 -15.60
C TRP A 128 3.99 18.57 -15.46
N LEU A 129 4.47 19.43 -16.36
CA LEU A 129 5.81 20.03 -16.25
C LEU A 129 5.95 20.89 -15.00
N GLY A 130 4.92 21.63 -14.61
CA GLY A 130 4.87 22.40 -13.37
C GLY A 130 4.87 21.47 -12.14
N SER A 131 4.01 20.47 -12.14
CA SER A 131 3.90 19.47 -11.06
C SER A 131 5.24 18.76 -10.83
N ALA A 132 5.90 18.30 -11.89
CA ALA A 132 7.19 17.60 -11.84
C ALA A 132 8.36 18.46 -11.32
N LYS A 133 8.21 19.80 -11.24
CA LYS A 133 9.20 20.68 -10.61
C LYS A 133 9.08 20.71 -9.09
N THR A 134 7.98 20.23 -8.52
CA THR A 134 7.73 20.29 -7.08
C THR A 134 8.18 19.01 -6.37
N LEU A 135 8.89 19.15 -5.25
CA LEU A 135 9.30 18.00 -4.43
C LEU A 135 8.10 17.30 -3.79
N VAL A 136 7.02 18.03 -3.52
CA VAL A 136 5.77 17.49 -2.99
C VAL A 136 5.15 16.49 -3.98
N TRP A 137 5.13 16.82 -5.28
CA TRP A 137 4.65 15.90 -6.30
C TRP A 137 5.52 14.64 -6.37
N TRP A 138 6.84 14.77 -6.45
CA TRP A 138 7.75 13.61 -6.45
C TRP A 138 7.58 12.73 -5.22
N ARG A 139 7.41 13.34 -4.04
CA ARG A 139 7.14 12.61 -2.80
C ARG A 139 5.87 11.80 -2.93
N ASN A 140 4.75 12.46 -3.25
CA ASN A 140 3.43 11.85 -3.22
C ASN A 140 3.24 10.82 -4.36
N GLN A 141 3.80 11.09 -5.54
CA GLN A 141 3.55 10.28 -6.73
C GLN A 141 4.54 9.15 -6.93
N ILE A 142 5.78 9.28 -6.43
CA ILE A 142 6.84 8.31 -6.75
C ILE A 142 7.52 7.82 -5.47
N ILE A 143 8.13 8.71 -4.68
CA ILE A 143 9.05 8.29 -3.61
C ILE A 143 8.31 7.60 -2.45
N ALA A 144 7.18 8.14 -2.00
CA ALA A 144 6.39 7.50 -0.95
C ALA A 144 5.79 6.17 -1.42
N PRO A 145 5.05 6.10 -2.55
CA PRO A 145 4.56 4.82 -3.07
C PRO A 145 5.66 3.78 -3.27
N LEU A 146 6.79 4.17 -3.86
CA LEU A 146 7.89 3.25 -4.12
C LEU A 146 8.45 2.70 -2.82
N SER A 147 8.82 3.56 -1.88
CA SER A 147 9.48 3.12 -0.64
C SER A 147 8.54 2.34 0.28
N GLU A 148 7.26 2.72 0.35
CA GLU A 148 6.25 2.05 1.16
C GLU A 148 5.90 0.68 0.58
N GLU A 149 5.57 0.57 -0.71
CA GLU A 149 5.25 -0.72 -1.32
C GLU A 149 6.47 -1.65 -1.38
N TRP A 150 7.67 -1.11 -1.55
CA TRP A 150 8.90 -1.91 -1.53
C TRP A 150 9.12 -2.53 -0.16
N THR A 151 9.01 -1.72 0.90
CA THR A 151 9.26 -2.18 2.27
C THR A 151 8.15 -3.11 2.74
N PHE A 152 6.89 -2.69 2.64
CA PHE A 152 5.77 -3.40 3.26
C PHE A 152 5.20 -4.51 2.39
N ARG A 153 5.33 -4.46 1.05
CA ARG A 153 4.79 -5.53 0.17
C ARG A 153 5.93 -6.39 -0.31
N ALA A 154 6.90 -5.83 -1.04
CA ALA A 154 7.96 -6.64 -1.64
C ALA A 154 8.84 -7.35 -0.59
N CYS A 155 9.18 -6.70 0.52
CA CYS A 155 10.06 -7.30 1.53
C CYS A 155 9.29 -8.10 2.61
N MET A 156 8.19 -7.55 3.15
CA MET A 156 7.48 -8.19 4.27
C MET A 156 6.49 -9.28 3.84
N LEU A 157 5.75 -9.09 2.75
CA LEU A 157 4.64 -10.00 2.43
C LEU A 157 5.11 -11.43 2.12
N PRO A 158 6.21 -11.67 1.38
CA PRO A 158 6.71 -13.04 1.19
C PRO A 158 7.08 -13.75 2.50
N LEU A 159 7.63 -13.03 3.49
CA LEU A 159 7.92 -13.59 4.82
C LEU A 159 6.66 -14.04 5.57
N LEU A 160 5.53 -13.38 5.33
CA LEU A 160 4.25 -13.76 5.91
C LEU A 160 3.59 -14.89 5.11
N LEU A 161 3.75 -14.92 3.78
CA LEU A 161 3.15 -15.91 2.89
C LEU A 161 3.74 -17.32 3.02
N GLN A 162 4.96 -17.47 3.54
CA GLN A 162 5.51 -18.78 3.92
C GLN A 162 4.95 -19.32 5.25
N CYS A 163 4.24 -18.49 6.01
CA CYS A 163 3.76 -18.80 7.36
C CYS A 163 2.25 -18.84 7.49
N PHE A 164 1.57 -18.11 6.62
CA PHE A 164 0.13 -17.96 6.66
C PHE A 164 -0.45 -18.22 5.28
N ALA A 165 -1.69 -18.70 5.26
CA ALA A 165 -2.49 -18.70 4.05
C ALA A 165 -2.55 -17.29 3.43
N PRO A 166 -2.63 -17.15 2.10
CA PRO A 166 -2.59 -15.84 1.44
C PRO A 166 -3.63 -14.85 1.95
N SER A 167 -4.86 -15.31 2.23
CA SER A 167 -5.92 -14.48 2.81
C SER A 167 -5.49 -13.86 4.14
N THR A 168 -4.94 -14.67 5.05
CA THR A 168 -4.45 -14.22 6.36
C THR A 168 -3.27 -13.26 6.22
N ALA A 169 -2.27 -13.59 5.40
CA ALA A 169 -1.10 -12.73 5.17
C ALA A 169 -1.50 -11.35 4.62
N ILE A 170 -2.47 -11.30 3.70
CA ILE A 170 -2.99 -10.07 3.10
C ILE A 170 -3.60 -9.12 4.15
N PHE A 171 -4.28 -9.65 5.17
CA PHE A 171 -4.89 -8.83 6.22
C PHE A 171 -3.95 -8.54 7.39
N ILE A 172 -2.97 -9.40 7.67
CA ILE A 172 -1.96 -9.17 8.73
C ILE A 172 -0.91 -8.15 8.29
N CYS A 173 -0.35 -8.30 7.09
CA CYS A 173 0.72 -7.44 6.56
C CYS A 173 0.47 -5.93 6.76
N PRO A 174 -0.69 -5.37 6.36
CA PRO A 174 -0.93 -3.94 6.49
C PRO A 174 -1.07 -3.43 7.93
N LEU A 175 -1.23 -4.31 8.92
CA LEU A 175 -1.26 -3.91 10.34
C LEU A 175 0.09 -3.36 10.80
N PHE A 176 1.20 -3.90 10.28
CA PHE A 176 2.54 -3.43 10.63
C PHE A 176 2.75 -1.96 10.27
N PHE A 177 2.17 -1.49 9.15
CA PHE A 177 2.22 -0.08 8.77
C PHE A 177 1.08 0.73 9.39
N GLY A 178 -0.14 0.19 9.42
CA GLY A 178 -1.32 0.89 9.93
C GLY A 178 -1.14 1.35 11.37
N VAL A 179 -0.68 0.46 12.27
CA VAL A 179 -0.49 0.77 13.70
C VAL A 179 0.48 1.93 13.91
N ALA A 180 1.48 2.08 13.03
CA ALA A 180 2.43 3.16 13.13
C ALA A 180 1.74 4.52 13.15
N HIS A 181 0.62 4.73 12.45
CA HIS A 181 -0.09 6.01 12.40
C HIS A 181 -0.71 6.46 13.73
N PHE A 182 -0.83 5.58 14.73
CA PHE A 182 -1.23 6.02 16.07
C PHE A 182 -0.20 6.94 16.74
N HIS A 183 1.04 7.02 16.26
CA HIS A 183 1.98 8.04 16.75
C HIS A 183 1.47 9.48 16.49
N HIS A 184 0.64 9.69 15.46
CA HIS A 184 0.02 10.99 15.20
C HIS A 184 -1.01 11.39 16.27
N LEU A 185 -1.59 10.43 17.01
CA LEU A 185 -2.48 10.74 18.13
C LEU A 185 -1.73 11.58 19.17
N VAL A 186 -0.55 11.09 19.57
CA VAL A 186 0.32 11.75 20.55
C VAL A 186 0.78 13.12 20.02
N GLU A 187 1.15 13.21 18.76
CA GLU A 187 1.61 14.45 18.14
C GLU A 187 0.49 15.50 18.04
N ASN A 188 -0.69 15.11 17.58
CA ASN A 188 -1.84 16.02 17.43
C ASN A 188 -2.30 16.54 18.80
N THR A 189 -2.38 15.68 19.82
CA THR A 189 -2.75 16.10 21.18
C THR A 189 -1.71 17.06 21.76
N ARG A 190 -0.41 16.84 21.53
CA ARG A 190 0.65 17.78 21.96
C ARG A 190 0.57 19.14 21.26
N ARG A 191 0.03 19.20 20.05
CA ARG A 191 -0.22 20.44 19.29
C ARG A 191 -1.53 21.14 19.69
N GLY A 192 -2.21 20.66 20.73
CA GLY A 192 -3.43 21.28 21.27
C GLY A 192 -4.73 20.79 20.62
N MET A 193 -4.70 19.75 19.78
CA MET A 193 -5.92 19.14 19.26
C MET A 193 -6.63 18.37 20.39
N ASP A 194 -7.96 18.54 20.49
CA ASP A 194 -8.78 17.75 21.40
C ASP A 194 -8.56 16.25 21.20
N PHE A 195 -8.51 15.50 22.30
CA PHE A 195 -8.19 14.08 22.27
C PHE A 195 -9.18 13.27 21.44
N LYS A 196 -10.48 13.58 21.50
CA LYS A 196 -11.51 12.85 20.74
C LYS A 196 -11.31 13.06 19.24
N THR A 197 -11.03 14.28 18.82
CA THR A 197 -10.75 14.60 17.41
C THR A 197 -9.44 13.96 16.93
N ALA A 198 -8.38 14.02 17.75
CA ALA A 198 -7.10 13.39 17.43
C ALA A 198 -7.25 11.86 17.32
N LEU A 199 -8.01 11.24 18.22
CA LEU A 199 -8.30 9.81 18.21
C LEU A 199 -9.10 9.42 16.96
N LEU A 200 -10.18 10.15 16.64
CA LEU A 200 -10.99 9.87 15.45
C LEU A 200 -10.14 9.97 14.17
N LYS A 201 -9.29 10.99 14.07
CA LYS A 201 -8.38 11.17 12.93
C LYS A 201 -7.38 10.02 12.82
N SER A 202 -6.76 9.60 13.93
CA SER A 202 -5.83 8.47 13.95
C SER A 202 -6.51 7.14 13.64
N CYS A 203 -7.71 6.89 14.16
CA CYS A 203 -8.49 5.68 13.85
C CYS A 203 -8.89 5.62 12.38
N PHE A 204 -9.32 6.76 11.80
CA PHE A 204 -9.64 6.84 10.38
C PHE A 204 -8.40 6.57 9.53
N GLN A 205 -7.26 7.20 9.86
CA GLN A 205 -6.00 6.98 9.16
C GLN A 205 -5.54 5.52 9.27
N PHE A 206 -5.63 4.91 10.46
CA PHE A 206 -5.36 3.48 10.66
C PHE A 206 -6.24 2.62 9.75
N ALA A 207 -7.56 2.77 9.84
CA ALA A 207 -8.50 1.96 9.09
C ALA A 207 -8.30 2.10 7.57
N TYR A 208 -8.16 3.33 7.08
CA TYR A 208 -7.94 3.61 5.67
C TYR A 208 -6.62 3.01 5.16
N THR A 209 -5.51 3.26 5.86
CA THR A 209 -4.21 2.71 5.49
C THR A 209 -4.21 1.18 5.56
N THR A 210 -4.91 0.58 6.52
CA THR A 210 -5.03 -0.87 6.62
C THR A 210 -5.83 -1.47 5.46
N VAL A 211 -6.98 -0.89 5.10
CA VAL A 211 -7.80 -1.35 3.97
C VAL A 211 -7.05 -1.21 2.65
N PHE A 212 -6.48 -0.03 2.38
CA PHE A 212 -5.64 0.18 1.19
C PHE A 212 -4.47 -0.79 1.18
N GLY A 213 -3.84 -0.99 2.33
CA GLY A 213 -2.71 -1.87 2.45
C GLY A 213 -3.02 -3.34 2.22
N ALA A 214 -4.22 -3.79 2.59
CA ALA A 214 -4.72 -5.12 2.26
C ALA A 214 -4.95 -5.25 0.75
N TYR A 215 -5.50 -4.21 0.10
CA TYR A 215 -5.62 -4.21 -1.37
C TYR A 215 -4.26 -4.28 -2.07
N ALA A 216 -3.29 -3.48 -1.64
CA ALA A 216 -1.92 -3.51 -2.19
C ALA A 216 -1.25 -4.88 -1.98
N ALA A 217 -1.42 -5.48 -0.80
CA ALA A 217 -0.94 -6.83 -0.51
C ALA A 217 -1.62 -7.89 -1.40
N PHE A 218 -2.92 -7.77 -1.62
CA PHE A 218 -3.67 -8.62 -2.54
C PHE A 218 -3.13 -8.50 -3.97
N LEU A 219 -2.94 -7.28 -4.47
CA LEU A 219 -2.38 -7.05 -5.81
C LEU A 219 -1.00 -7.67 -5.95
N PHE A 220 -0.11 -7.49 -4.97
CA PHE A 220 1.21 -8.10 -4.98
C PHE A 220 1.12 -9.64 -4.98
N ALA A 221 0.34 -10.23 -4.07
CA ALA A 221 0.23 -11.68 -3.95
C ALA A 221 -0.38 -12.33 -5.20
N LYS A 222 -1.37 -11.69 -5.83
CA LYS A 222 -2.04 -12.19 -7.04
C LYS A 222 -1.19 -12.02 -8.29
N THR A 223 -0.52 -10.89 -8.45
CA THR A 223 0.27 -10.58 -9.65
C THR A 223 1.71 -11.07 -9.57
N GLY A 224 2.28 -11.19 -8.38
CA GLY A 224 3.71 -11.48 -8.19
C GLY A 224 4.62 -10.33 -8.63
N HIS A 225 4.10 -9.11 -8.75
CA HIS A 225 4.85 -7.96 -9.23
C HIS A 225 4.78 -6.79 -8.25
N PHE A 226 5.93 -6.18 -7.97
CA PHE A 226 6.03 -4.93 -7.23
C PHE A 226 5.34 -3.76 -7.96
N ALA A 227 5.37 -3.76 -9.30
CA ALA A 227 4.80 -2.71 -10.11
C ALA A 227 3.28 -2.52 -9.90
N ALA A 228 2.55 -3.61 -9.60
CA ALA A 228 1.10 -3.58 -9.41
C ALA A 228 0.63 -2.73 -8.22
N PRO A 229 1.08 -2.98 -6.96
CA PRO A 229 0.73 -2.10 -5.85
C PRO A 229 1.36 -0.72 -6.00
N PHE A 230 2.55 -0.59 -6.59
CA PHE A 230 3.19 0.72 -6.78
C PHE A 230 2.36 1.66 -7.66
N THR A 231 1.86 1.19 -8.81
CA THR A 231 1.05 2.02 -9.72
C THR A 231 -0.32 2.32 -9.13
N ALA A 232 -0.95 1.35 -8.48
CA ALA A 232 -2.22 1.54 -7.76
C ALA A 232 -2.07 2.58 -6.63
N HIS A 233 -1.00 2.50 -5.84
CA HIS A 233 -0.71 3.47 -4.79
C HIS A 233 -0.47 4.87 -5.37
N SER A 234 0.38 4.99 -6.39
CA SER A 234 0.66 6.28 -7.04
C SER A 234 -0.64 6.93 -7.55
N PHE A 235 -1.53 6.15 -8.16
CA PHE A 235 -2.85 6.61 -8.58
C PHE A 235 -3.73 7.03 -7.40
N CYS A 236 -3.81 6.25 -6.33
CA CYS A 236 -4.55 6.63 -5.12
C CYS A 236 -4.02 7.93 -4.51
N ASN A 237 -2.70 8.15 -4.49
CA ASN A 237 -2.09 9.39 -4.00
C ASN A 237 -2.39 10.58 -4.92
N HIS A 238 -2.55 10.36 -6.23
CA HIS A 238 -3.00 11.39 -7.16
C HIS A 238 -4.48 11.75 -6.95
N MET A 239 -5.35 10.76 -6.79
CA MET A 239 -6.77 10.95 -6.60
C MET A 239 -7.12 11.52 -5.22
N GLY A 240 -6.36 11.14 -4.19
CA GLY A 240 -6.67 11.46 -2.81
C GLY A 240 -7.87 10.69 -2.27
N PHE A 241 -8.24 10.98 -1.02
CA PHE A 241 -9.47 10.45 -0.44
C PHE A 241 -10.68 11.20 -1.03
N PRO A 242 -11.77 10.52 -1.40
CA PRO A 242 -12.95 11.19 -1.93
C PRO A 242 -13.54 12.18 -0.91
N ASP A 243 -13.66 13.45 -1.29
CA ASP A 243 -14.32 14.44 -0.46
C ASP A 243 -15.85 14.33 -0.63
N LEU A 244 -16.49 13.59 0.27
CA LEU A 244 -17.95 13.44 0.24
C LEU A 244 -18.68 14.76 0.55
N SER A 245 -18.02 15.74 1.16
CA SER A 245 -18.64 17.05 1.39
C SER A 245 -18.88 17.79 0.07
N GLU A 246 -17.97 17.61 -0.89
CA GLU A 246 -18.11 18.13 -2.24
C GLU A 246 -19.32 17.50 -2.95
N VAL A 247 -19.52 16.19 -2.82
CA VAL A 247 -20.69 15.49 -3.38
C VAL A 247 -22.00 16.06 -2.84
N VAL A 248 -22.07 16.35 -1.54
CA VAL A 248 -23.27 16.93 -0.90
C VAL A 248 -23.51 18.38 -1.34
N ALA A 249 -22.44 19.11 -1.64
CA ALA A 249 -22.49 20.51 -2.07
C ALA A 249 -23.04 20.71 -3.50
N TYR A 250 -23.15 19.66 -4.32
CA TYR A 250 -23.79 19.74 -5.63
C TYR A 250 -25.28 20.11 -5.51
N GLU A 251 -25.64 21.26 -6.06
CA GLU A 251 -27.03 21.79 -6.04
C GLU A 251 -27.97 20.97 -6.94
N ASP A 252 -27.48 20.49 -8.08
CA ASP A 252 -28.26 19.65 -8.98
C ASP A 252 -28.46 18.25 -8.38
N SER A 253 -29.68 17.99 -7.94
CA SER A 253 -30.11 16.70 -7.38
C SER A 253 -29.86 15.50 -8.30
N LEU A 254 -29.94 15.68 -9.63
CA LEU A 254 -29.72 14.62 -10.59
C LEU A 254 -28.23 14.28 -10.70
N GLU A 255 -27.37 15.30 -10.79
CA GLU A 255 -25.92 15.12 -10.80
C GLU A 255 -25.41 14.51 -9.49
N ARG A 256 -25.94 14.97 -8.35
CA ARG A 256 -25.65 14.37 -7.05
C ARG A 256 -26.06 12.90 -6.99
N ALA A 257 -27.23 12.54 -7.53
CA ALA A 257 -27.67 11.15 -7.60
C ALA A 257 -26.76 10.30 -8.51
N LYS A 258 -26.35 10.83 -9.68
CA LYS A 258 -25.38 10.16 -10.57
C LYS A 258 -24.04 9.93 -9.88
N LEU A 259 -23.49 10.94 -9.20
CA LEU A 259 -22.25 10.83 -8.43
C LEU A 259 -22.34 9.70 -7.41
N LEU A 260 -23.34 9.74 -6.52
CA LEU A 260 -23.54 8.69 -5.51
C LEU A 260 -23.70 7.30 -6.14
N LEU A 261 -24.44 7.21 -7.25
CA LEU A 261 -24.58 5.95 -7.98
C LEU A 261 -23.24 5.46 -8.53
N LEU A 262 -22.39 6.32 -9.08
CA LEU A 262 -21.07 5.95 -9.61
C LEU A 262 -20.09 5.53 -8.51
N PHE A 263 -20.19 6.10 -7.29
CA PHE A 263 -19.47 5.59 -6.12
C PHE A 263 -19.87 4.14 -5.81
N VAL A 264 -21.17 3.85 -5.78
CA VAL A 264 -21.70 2.51 -5.50
C VAL A 264 -21.37 1.53 -6.61
N ILE A 265 -21.57 1.91 -7.87
CA ILE A 265 -21.24 1.09 -9.06
C ILE A 265 -19.75 0.81 -9.10
N GLY A 266 -18.89 1.81 -8.87
CA GLY A 266 -17.44 1.63 -8.86
C GLY A 266 -16.98 0.61 -7.83
N LEU A 267 -17.49 0.72 -6.60
CA LEU A 267 -17.20 -0.24 -5.53
C LEU A 267 -17.73 -1.65 -5.84
N ALA A 268 -18.99 -1.75 -6.28
CA ALA A 268 -19.61 -3.04 -6.59
C ALA A 268 -18.88 -3.73 -7.75
N ALA A 269 -18.62 -3.01 -8.84
CA ALA A 269 -17.89 -3.51 -10.00
C ALA A 269 -16.48 -3.94 -9.59
N TRP A 270 -15.77 -3.14 -8.78
CA TRP A 270 -14.46 -3.51 -8.25
C TRP A 270 -14.52 -4.83 -7.46
N CYS A 271 -15.51 -5.02 -6.57
CA CYS A 271 -15.68 -6.27 -5.83
C CYS A 271 -15.85 -7.49 -6.75
N PHE A 272 -16.67 -7.37 -7.80
CA PHE A 272 -16.90 -8.46 -8.77
C PHE A 272 -15.69 -8.72 -9.68
N LEU A 273 -14.94 -7.66 -10.03
CA LEU A 273 -13.79 -7.73 -10.94
C LEU A 273 -12.48 -8.06 -10.23
N LEU A 274 -12.41 -7.93 -8.90
CA LEU A 274 -11.21 -8.09 -8.10
C LEU A 274 -10.49 -9.41 -8.39
N THR A 275 -11.19 -10.54 -8.28
CA THR A 275 -10.61 -11.88 -8.53
C THR A 275 -10.43 -12.19 -10.02
N PRO A 276 -11.42 -11.94 -10.91
CA PRO A 276 -11.27 -12.21 -12.34
C PRO A 276 -10.12 -11.45 -13.01
N MET A 277 -9.99 -10.15 -12.74
CA MET A 277 -8.95 -9.31 -13.35
C MET A 277 -7.56 -9.55 -12.76
N THR A 278 -7.46 -10.14 -11.57
CA THR A 278 -6.17 -10.46 -10.94
C THR A 278 -5.83 -11.95 -11.00
N ASN A 279 -6.35 -12.69 -11.98
CA ASN A 279 -6.01 -14.10 -12.14
C ASN A 279 -4.48 -14.27 -12.32
N PRO A 280 -3.78 -15.04 -11.45
CA PRO A 280 -2.33 -15.16 -11.47
C PRO A 280 -1.72 -15.58 -12.81
N SER A 281 -2.46 -16.34 -13.63
CA SER A 281 -1.99 -16.79 -14.94
C SER A 281 -1.75 -15.63 -15.92
N TRP A 282 -2.50 -14.52 -15.80
CA TRP A 282 -2.33 -13.35 -16.65
C TRP A 282 -1.01 -12.62 -16.41
N PHE A 283 -0.42 -12.84 -15.23
CA PHE A 283 0.83 -12.24 -14.78
C PHE A 283 1.98 -13.26 -14.73
N ASN A 284 1.74 -14.50 -15.16
CA ASN A 284 2.71 -15.59 -15.07
C ASN A 284 3.21 -15.84 -13.63
N ASN A 285 2.33 -15.67 -12.63
CA ASN A 285 2.67 -15.77 -11.22
C ASN A 285 2.46 -17.18 -10.67
N THR A 286 3.56 -17.86 -10.37
CA THR A 286 3.61 -19.21 -9.77
C THR A 286 4.12 -19.19 -8.31
N LEU A 287 4.43 -18.00 -7.77
CA LEU A 287 5.20 -17.86 -6.53
C LEU A 287 4.31 -17.85 -5.28
N PHE A 288 3.35 -16.93 -5.24
CA PHE A 288 2.68 -16.56 -3.98
C PHE A 288 1.27 -17.15 -3.83
N TRP A 289 0.58 -17.41 -4.94
CA TRP A 289 -0.85 -17.75 -4.91
C TRP A 289 -1.14 -19.24 -5.19
N GLN A 290 -0.29 -19.91 -5.96
CA GLN A 290 -0.54 -21.30 -6.37
C GLN A 290 -0.06 -22.34 -5.36
N LYS A 291 1.04 -22.08 -4.64
CA LYS A 291 1.65 -23.06 -3.71
C LYS A 291 0.75 -23.50 -2.56
N HIS A 292 -0.27 -22.71 -2.21
CA HIS A 292 -1.21 -22.99 -1.12
C HIS A 292 -2.47 -23.76 -1.55
N ILE A 293 -2.65 -24.03 -2.85
CA ILE A 293 -3.80 -24.85 -3.34
C ILE A 293 -3.47 -26.36 -3.27
N THR A 294 -2.20 -26.70 -3.05
CA THR A 294 -1.70 -28.09 -3.08
C THR A 294 -1.08 -28.56 -1.76
N ALA A 295 -1.34 -27.84 -0.65
CA ALA A 295 -0.92 -28.23 0.70
C ALA A 295 -2.13 -28.68 1.53
#